data_AF-A0A2N2HHC7-F1
#
_entry.id   AF-A0A2N2HHC7-F1
#
_cell.length_a   1.000
_cell.length_b   1.000
_cell.length_c   1.000
_cell.angle_alpha   90.00
_cell.angle_beta   90.00
_cell.angle_gamma   90.00
#
_symmetry.space_group_name_H-M   'P 1'
#
loop_
_entity.id
_entity.type
_entity.pdbx_description
1 polymer ?
#
loop_
_entity_poly.entity_id
_entity_poly.type
_entity_poly.pdbx_seq_one_letter_code
_entity_poly.pdbx_strand_id
1 'polypeptide(L)'
;MRVLAGVSGGPDSMAMLHVLSVLRSKLSFELIAHAVDHGLRAEAMGEVGLAEEQARLLGVPFGVSRLRVEPGGNLQARARAARLGALREQARLRGAVRIALGHHADDRAETVLQRILRGSGPAGLAVLPPRAGDLIRPFVRARRSDVIDHLQRHGIPFA
;
A
#
# COMPACT_ATOMS: atom_id res chain seq x y z
N MET A 1 -6.78 5.40 -18.44
CA MET A 1 -7.01 4.43 -17.33
C MET A 1 -6.58 5.08 -16.03
N ARG A 2 -7.30 4.88 -14.91
CA ARG A 2 -6.94 5.45 -13.61
C ARG A 2 -6.56 4.37 -12.58
N VAL A 3 -5.50 4.62 -11.82
CA VAL A 3 -4.93 3.74 -10.78
C VAL A 3 -4.97 4.46 -9.44
N LEU A 4 -5.48 3.79 -8.41
CA LEU A 4 -5.42 4.26 -7.03
C LEU A 4 -4.22 3.62 -6.31
N ALA A 5 -3.29 4.42 -5.82
CA ALA A 5 -2.21 3.96 -4.96
C ALA A 5 -2.65 4.00 -3.49
N GLY A 6 -2.67 2.84 -2.83
CA GLY A 6 -2.88 2.75 -1.39
C GLY A 6 -1.58 3.11 -0.66
N VAL A 7 -1.59 4.22 0.08
CA VAL A 7 -0.41 4.76 0.76
C VAL A 7 -0.60 4.82 2.27
N SER A 8 0.41 4.38 3.03
CA SER A 8 0.38 4.42 4.50
C SER A 8 1.44 5.33 5.10
N GLY A 9 2.37 5.86 4.32
CA GLY A 9 3.51 6.66 4.83
C GLY A 9 4.76 5.84 5.12
N GLY A 10 4.64 4.51 5.20
CA GLY A 10 5.78 3.59 5.27
C GLY A 10 6.54 3.44 3.94
N PRO A 11 7.78 2.91 3.98
CA PRO A 11 8.76 2.97 2.89
C PRO A 11 8.26 2.37 1.57
N ASP A 12 7.67 1.18 1.60
CA ASP A 12 7.17 0.49 0.40
C ASP A 12 6.11 1.31 -0.32
N SER A 13 5.23 1.97 0.44
CA SER A 13 4.11 2.74 -0.12
C SER A 13 4.56 4.08 -0.68
N MET A 14 5.54 4.73 -0.03
CA MET A 14 6.12 6.00 -0.46
C MET A 14 6.95 5.82 -1.74
N ALA A 15 7.78 4.78 -1.78
CA ALA A 15 8.53 4.43 -2.98
C ALA A 15 7.59 4.08 -4.14
N MET A 16 6.51 3.31 -3.87
CA MET A 16 5.52 2.96 -4.88
C MET A 16 4.82 4.21 -5.43
N LEU A 17 4.40 5.13 -4.57
CA LEU A 17 3.77 6.38 -4.99
C LEU A 17 4.67 7.16 -5.95
N HIS A 18 5.95 7.32 -5.60
CA HIS A 18 6.92 8.01 -6.44
C HIS A 18 7.18 7.28 -7.76
N VAL A 19 7.39 5.96 -7.74
CA VAL A 19 7.64 5.20 -8.97
C VAL A 19 6.44 5.28 -9.90
N LEU A 20 5.21 5.13 -9.37
CA LEU A 20 4.01 5.25 -10.19
C LEU A 20 3.81 6.67 -10.72
N SER A 21 4.15 7.73 -9.97
CA SER A 21 4.02 9.10 -10.46
C SER A 21 4.97 9.39 -11.63
N VAL A 22 6.17 8.81 -11.62
CA VAL A 22 7.14 8.91 -12.73
C VAL A 22 6.68 8.09 -13.94
N LEU A 23 6.08 6.92 -13.71
CA LEU A 23 5.65 6.02 -14.79
C LEU A 23 4.31 6.41 -15.42
N ARG A 24 3.48 7.22 -14.74
CA ARG A 24 2.11 7.55 -15.20
C ARG A 24 2.08 8.19 -16.58
N SER A 25 3.06 9.03 -16.91
CA SER A 25 3.19 9.65 -18.23
C SER A 25 3.68 8.66 -19.28
N LYS A 26 4.66 7.80 -18.94
CA LYS A 26 5.24 6.80 -19.86
C LYS A 26 4.27 5.68 -20.21
N LEU A 27 3.42 5.31 -19.27
CA LEU A 27 2.45 4.20 -19.41
C LEU A 27 1.01 4.70 -19.63
N SER A 28 0.83 6.01 -19.84
CA SER A 28 -0.45 6.64 -20.18
C SER A 28 -1.61 6.30 -19.23
N PHE A 29 -1.39 6.48 -17.92
CA PHE A 29 -2.44 6.33 -16.90
C PHE A 29 -2.51 7.54 -15.97
N GLU A 30 -3.67 7.71 -15.34
CA GLU A 30 -3.87 8.69 -14.28
C GLU A 30 -3.62 8.06 -12.93
N LEU A 31 -2.93 8.77 -12.05
CA LEU A 31 -2.62 8.32 -10.70
C LEU A 31 -3.36 9.18 -9.69
N ILE A 32 -4.03 8.50 -8.75
CA ILE A 32 -4.53 9.09 -7.51
C ILE A 32 -3.96 8.30 -6.33
N ALA A 33 -3.83 8.93 -5.18
CA ALA A 33 -3.36 8.32 -3.96
C ALA A 33 -4.46 8.34 -2.89
N HIS A 34 -4.49 7.33 -2.04
CA HIS A 34 -5.43 7.28 -0.92
C HIS A 34 -4.83 6.57 0.28
N ALA A 35 -4.92 7.22 1.44
CA ALA A 35 -4.54 6.63 2.72
C ALA A 35 -5.78 6.16 3.49
N VAL A 36 -5.57 5.15 4.32
CA VAL A 36 -6.60 4.69 5.26
C VAL A 36 -6.00 4.74 6.65
N ASP A 37 -6.51 5.68 7.45
CA ASP A 37 -6.16 5.83 8.85
C ASP A 37 -7.09 4.93 9.68
N HIS A 38 -6.53 4.07 10.52
CA HIS A 38 -7.27 3.11 11.33
C HIS A 38 -7.59 3.64 12.73
N GLY A 39 -7.09 4.84 13.08
CA GLY A 39 -7.27 5.44 14.40
C GLY A 39 -6.67 4.63 15.55
N LEU A 40 -5.82 3.63 15.24
CA LEU A 40 -5.26 2.69 16.22
C LEU A 40 -4.00 3.26 16.92
N ARG A 41 -3.37 4.29 16.35
CA ARG A 41 -2.11 4.88 16.82
C ARG A 41 -2.06 6.38 16.52
N ALA A 42 -1.54 7.19 17.44
CA ALA A 42 -1.37 8.62 17.24
C ALA A 42 -0.28 8.92 16.19
N GLU A 43 0.71 8.02 16.08
CA GLU A 43 1.81 8.05 15.13
C GLU A 43 1.31 7.98 13.67
N ALA A 44 0.17 7.32 13.43
CA ALA A 44 -0.43 7.19 12.10
C ALA A 44 -0.82 8.53 11.47
N MET A 45 -1.08 9.58 12.28
CA MET A 45 -1.35 10.92 11.75
C MET A 45 -0.10 11.52 11.08
N GLY A 46 1.10 11.28 11.65
CA GLY A 46 2.36 11.73 11.06
C GLY A 46 2.66 11.01 9.75
N GLU A 47 2.40 9.71 9.69
CA GLU A 47 2.62 8.89 8.48
C GLU A 47 1.71 9.31 7.33
N VAL A 48 0.42 9.58 7.62
CA VAL A 48 -0.53 10.08 6.61
C VAL A 48 -0.14 11.47 6.14
N GLY A 49 0.34 12.34 7.04
CA GLY A 49 0.84 13.67 6.68
C GLY A 49 2.04 13.62 5.73
N LEU A 50 2.99 12.71 5.96
CA LEU A 50 4.10 12.48 5.04
C LEU A 50 3.62 12.04 3.66
N ALA A 51 2.65 11.12 3.61
CA ALA A 51 2.09 10.63 2.35
C ALA A 51 1.31 11.72 1.58
N GLU A 52 0.57 12.57 2.30
CA GLU A 52 -0.15 13.71 1.73
C GLU A 52 0.81 14.72 1.12
N GLU A 53 1.84 15.12 1.85
CA GLU A 53 2.84 16.07 1.37
C GLU A 53 3.59 15.52 0.15
N GLN A 54 3.99 14.25 0.19
CA GLN A 54 4.63 13.62 -0.96
C GLN A 54 3.70 13.57 -2.18
N ALA A 55 2.42 13.24 -2.00
CA ALA A 55 1.45 13.24 -3.09
C ALA A 55 1.28 14.66 -3.68
N ARG A 56 1.24 15.69 -2.82
CA ARG A 56 1.18 17.10 -3.23
C ARG A 56 2.40 17.49 -4.08
N LEU A 57 3.61 17.16 -3.63
CA LEU A 57 4.86 17.43 -4.36
C LEU A 57 4.89 16.73 -5.73
N LEU A 58 4.29 15.55 -5.84
CA LEU A 58 4.22 14.78 -7.08
C LEU A 58 3.04 15.21 -7.99
N GLY A 59 2.21 16.16 -7.57
CA GLY A 59 0.99 16.54 -8.28
C GLY A 59 0.03 15.36 -8.44
N VAL A 60 -0.16 14.58 -7.38
CA VAL A 60 -1.04 13.41 -7.33
C VAL A 60 -2.20 13.75 -6.39
N PRO A 61 -3.47 13.70 -6.86
CA PRO A 61 -4.62 13.88 -5.98
C PRO A 61 -4.61 12.88 -4.84
N PHE A 62 -4.78 13.36 -3.61
CA PHE A 62 -4.70 12.56 -2.39
C PHE A 62 -6.03 12.60 -1.64
N GLY A 63 -6.34 11.53 -0.92
CA GLY A 63 -7.45 11.52 0.01
C GLY A 63 -7.19 10.57 1.17
N VAL A 64 -7.98 10.73 2.22
CA VAL A 64 -7.87 9.92 3.43
C VAL A 64 -9.25 9.39 3.81
N SER A 65 -9.33 8.12 4.15
CA SER A 65 -10.49 7.55 4.85
C SER A 65 -10.08 7.22 6.27
N ARG A 66 -10.87 7.67 7.24
CA ARG A 66 -10.73 7.25 8.64
C ARG A 66 -11.66 6.07 8.88
N LEU A 67 -11.10 4.98 9.39
CA LEU A 67 -11.82 3.79 9.80
C LEU A 67 -11.55 3.56 11.28
N ARG A 68 -12.57 3.11 12.00
CA ARG A 68 -12.41 2.54 13.34
C ARG A 68 -12.69 1.04 13.23
N VAL A 69 -11.77 0.23 13.73
CA VAL A 69 -11.93 -1.23 13.78
C VAL A 69 -12.08 -1.60 15.25
N GLU A 70 -13.25 -2.11 15.61
CA GLU A 70 -13.53 -2.48 17.00
C GLU A 70 -12.56 -3.57 17.49
N PRO A 71 -12.08 -3.49 18.75
CA PRO A 71 -11.24 -4.51 19.36
C PRO A 71 -11.89 -5.90 19.36
N GLY A 72 -11.07 -6.95 19.36
CA GLY A 72 -11.53 -8.35 19.42
C GLY A 72 -10.66 -9.30 18.59
N GLY A 73 -10.80 -10.61 18.79
CA GLY A 73 -9.92 -11.62 18.16
C GLY A 73 -9.85 -11.51 16.63
N ASN A 74 -8.68 -11.70 16.02
CA ASN A 74 -8.39 -11.45 14.59
C ASN A 74 -8.44 -9.96 14.16
N LEU A 75 -8.16 -9.02 15.07
CA LEU A 75 -8.16 -7.58 14.80
C LEU A 75 -7.36 -7.19 13.55
N GLN A 76 -6.14 -7.72 13.38
CA GLN A 76 -5.29 -7.43 12.21
C GLN A 76 -5.96 -7.83 10.89
N ALA A 77 -6.55 -9.03 10.82
CA ALA A 77 -7.23 -9.51 9.62
C ALA A 77 -8.47 -8.67 9.29
N ARG A 78 -9.25 -8.27 10.32
CA ARG A 78 -10.38 -7.34 10.14
C ARG A 78 -9.93 -5.97 9.67
N ALA A 79 -8.87 -5.41 10.27
CA ALA A 79 -8.34 -4.11 9.88
C ALA A 79 -7.85 -4.12 8.43
N ARG A 80 -7.18 -5.19 8.02
CA ARG A 80 -6.77 -5.42 6.64
C ARG A 80 -7.96 -5.46 5.68
N ALA A 81 -8.99 -6.23 6.02
CA ALA A 81 -10.20 -6.35 5.20
C ALA A 81 -10.94 -4.99 5.09
N ALA A 82 -11.07 -4.27 6.20
CA ALA A 82 -11.68 -2.94 6.25
C ALA A 82 -10.88 -1.93 5.42
N ARG A 83 -9.54 -1.93 5.52
CA ARG A 83 -8.65 -1.11 4.70
C ARG A 83 -8.86 -1.38 3.21
N LEU A 84 -8.85 -2.65 2.80
CA LEU A 84 -9.07 -3.01 1.41
C LEU A 84 -10.46 -2.60 0.92
N GLY A 85 -11.49 -2.77 1.75
CA GLY A 85 -12.85 -2.33 1.46
C GLY A 85 -12.92 -0.81 1.23
N ALA A 86 -12.31 -0.01 2.10
CA ALA A 86 -12.25 1.44 1.94
C ALA A 86 -11.49 1.85 0.67
N LEU A 87 -10.35 1.22 0.37
CA LEU A 87 -9.60 1.49 -0.87
C LEU A 87 -10.42 1.16 -2.12
N ARG A 88 -11.17 0.05 -2.10
CA ARG A 88 -12.07 -0.33 -3.20
C ARG A 88 -13.21 0.65 -3.40
N GLU A 89 -13.82 1.10 -2.31
CA GLU A 89 -14.88 2.10 -2.39
C GLU A 89 -14.35 3.42 -2.96
N GLN A 90 -13.18 3.86 -2.50
CA GLN A 90 -12.56 5.09 -3.01
C GLN A 90 -12.09 4.96 -4.46
N ALA A 91 -11.63 3.76 -4.85
CA ALA A 91 -11.32 3.47 -6.25
C ALA A 91 -12.58 3.59 -7.12
N ARG A 92 -13.70 3.00 -6.68
CA ARG A 92 -14.99 3.09 -7.37
C ARG A 92 -15.48 4.53 -7.51
N LEU A 93 -15.53 5.28 -6.40
CA LEU A 93 -15.98 6.67 -6.37
C LEU A 93 -15.16 7.58 -7.28
N ARG A 94 -13.87 7.30 -7.43
CA ARG A 94 -12.96 8.09 -8.26
C ARG A 94 -12.70 7.46 -9.62
N GLY A 95 -13.43 6.43 -10.03
CA GLY A 95 -13.26 5.79 -11.34
C GLY A 95 -11.90 5.11 -11.58
N ALA A 96 -11.18 4.74 -10.52
CA ALA A 96 -9.96 3.95 -10.62
C ALA A 96 -10.29 2.47 -10.84
N VAL A 97 -9.72 1.90 -11.90
CA VAL A 97 -9.97 0.49 -12.30
C VAL A 97 -8.95 -0.47 -11.72
N ARG A 98 -7.87 0.04 -11.11
CA ARG A 98 -6.85 -0.75 -10.41
C ARG A 98 -6.46 -0.08 -9.10
N ILE A 99 -6.08 -0.91 -8.14
CA ILE A 99 -5.55 -0.50 -6.84
C ILE A 99 -4.12 -1.04 -6.73
N ALA A 100 -3.15 -0.14 -6.67
CA ALA A 100 -1.77 -0.47 -6.40
C ALA A 100 -1.52 -0.48 -4.89
N LEU A 101 -0.95 -1.56 -4.38
CA LEU A 101 -0.57 -1.70 -2.99
C LEU A 101 0.94 -1.89 -2.89
N GLY A 102 1.56 -1.11 -2.00
CA GLY A 102 2.93 -1.33 -1.58
C GLY A 102 3.00 -2.66 -0.84
N HIS A 103 4.15 -3.33 -0.90
CA HIS A 103 4.37 -4.56 -0.16
C HIS A 103 3.99 -4.34 1.29
N HIS A 104 3.15 -5.21 1.82
CA HIS A 104 3.16 -5.44 3.24
C HIS A 104 4.34 -6.38 3.47
N ALA A 105 5.52 -5.81 3.73
CA ALA A 105 6.65 -6.59 4.25
C ALA A 105 6.23 -7.35 5.53
N ASP A 106 5.29 -6.80 6.31
CA ASP A 106 4.70 -7.47 7.49
C ASP A 106 3.84 -8.68 7.12
N ASP A 107 3.10 -8.64 6.01
CA ASP A 107 2.36 -9.82 5.55
C ASP A 107 3.31 -10.95 5.15
N ARG A 108 4.49 -10.64 4.60
CA ARG A 108 5.42 -11.69 4.16
C ARG A 108 6.05 -12.39 5.35
N ALA A 109 6.47 -11.68 6.39
CA ALA A 109 7.04 -12.34 7.57
C ALA A 109 5.95 -13.05 8.38
N GLU A 110 4.83 -12.39 8.69
CA GLU A 110 3.80 -12.95 9.58
C GLU A 110 3.00 -14.07 8.90
N THR A 111 2.67 -13.95 7.61
CA THR A 111 1.97 -15.03 6.87
C THR A 111 2.89 -16.21 6.59
N VAL A 112 4.19 -15.98 6.33
CA VAL A 112 5.15 -17.08 6.15
C VAL A 112 5.43 -17.77 7.50
N LEU A 113 5.66 -17.03 8.60
CA LEU A 113 5.85 -17.61 9.93
C LEU A 113 4.60 -18.41 10.36
N GLN A 114 3.39 -17.85 10.21
CA GLN A 114 2.14 -18.56 10.54
C GLN A 114 1.93 -19.82 9.70
N ARG A 115 2.35 -19.83 8.42
CA ARG A 115 2.24 -20.99 7.53
C ARG A 115 3.31 -22.05 7.82
N ILE A 116 4.52 -21.64 8.20
CA ILE A 116 5.59 -22.52 8.69
C ILE A 116 5.14 -23.19 10.00
N LEU A 117 4.62 -22.42 10.95
CA LEU A 117 4.10 -22.91 12.24
C LEU A 117 2.89 -23.86 12.08
N ARG A 118 2.17 -23.82 10.95
CA ARG A 118 1.05 -24.71 10.60
C ARG A 118 1.42 -25.86 9.66
N GLY A 119 2.71 -26.08 9.36
CA GLY A 119 3.17 -27.22 8.55
C GLY A 119 2.89 -27.12 7.05
N SER A 120 2.82 -25.91 6.49
CA SER A 120 2.55 -25.71 5.06
C SER A 120 3.78 -26.08 4.21
N GLY A 121 3.60 -26.96 3.20
CA GLY A 121 4.67 -27.34 2.26
C GLY A 121 5.13 -26.19 1.34
N PRO A 122 6.13 -26.41 0.46
CA PRO A 122 6.75 -25.38 -0.37
C PRO A 122 5.78 -24.58 -1.25
N ALA A 123 4.68 -25.20 -1.68
CA ALA A 123 3.59 -24.54 -2.43
C ALA A 123 2.73 -23.60 -1.55
N GLY A 124 2.68 -23.81 -0.24
CA GLY A 124 2.01 -22.92 0.73
C GLY A 124 2.78 -21.63 1.02
N LEU A 125 4.06 -21.56 0.63
CA LEU A 125 4.91 -20.37 0.71
C LEU A 125 4.72 -19.43 -0.49
N ALA A 126 3.73 -19.68 -1.35
CA ALA A 126 3.54 -18.96 -2.60
C ALA A 126 3.47 -17.43 -2.42
N VAL A 127 4.38 -16.77 -3.13
CA VAL A 127 4.49 -15.33 -3.33
C VAL A 127 3.14 -14.79 -3.84
N LEU A 128 2.60 -13.75 -3.19
CA LEU A 128 1.39 -13.07 -3.66
C LEU A 128 1.52 -12.72 -5.15
N PRO A 129 0.52 -13.02 -6.00
CA PRO A 129 0.65 -12.81 -7.43
C PRO A 129 0.79 -11.30 -7.75
N PRO A 130 1.53 -10.95 -8.82
CA PRO A 130 1.68 -9.55 -9.27
C PRO A 130 0.36 -8.82 -9.48
N ARG A 131 -0.69 -9.56 -9.84
CA ARG A 131 -2.06 -9.08 -10.03
C ARG A 131 -3.05 -10.06 -9.42
N ALA A 132 -4.09 -9.54 -8.76
CA ALA A 132 -5.21 -10.31 -8.25
C ALA A 132 -6.49 -9.48 -8.44
N GLY A 133 -7.25 -9.76 -9.49
CA GLY A 133 -8.45 -8.99 -9.86
C GLY A 133 -8.13 -7.51 -10.13
N ASP A 134 -8.67 -6.64 -9.29
CA ASP A 134 -8.49 -5.18 -9.26
C ASP A 134 -7.14 -4.76 -8.65
N LEU A 135 -6.48 -5.65 -7.90
CA LEU A 135 -5.25 -5.34 -7.18
C LEU A 135 -4.01 -5.60 -8.04
N ILE A 136 -3.06 -4.67 -7.98
CA ILE A 136 -1.73 -4.80 -8.58
C ILE A 136 -0.65 -4.58 -7.51
N ARG A 137 0.47 -5.28 -7.66
CA ARG A 137 1.63 -5.24 -6.74
C ARG A 137 2.89 -4.89 -7.55
N PRO A 138 3.13 -3.60 -7.84
CA PRO A 138 4.24 -3.18 -8.70
C PRO A 138 5.61 -3.69 -8.23
N PHE A 139 5.78 -3.82 -6.91
CA PHE A 139 7.06 -4.19 -6.30
C PHE A 139 7.18 -5.69 -5.99
N VAL A 140 6.38 -6.56 -6.61
CA VAL A 140 6.29 -8.01 -6.25
C VAL A 140 7.64 -8.72 -6.22
N ARG A 141 8.59 -8.25 -7.05
CA ARG A 141 9.96 -8.74 -7.18
C ARG A 141 11.04 -7.80 -6.64
N ALA A 142 10.68 -6.62 -6.15
CA ALA A 142 11.64 -5.67 -5.58
C ALA A 142 12.15 -6.18 -4.22
N ARG A 143 13.43 -5.94 -3.94
CA ARG A 143 14.01 -6.20 -2.62
C ARG A 143 13.78 -5.00 -1.72
N ARG A 144 13.81 -5.22 -0.40
CA ARG A 144 13.74 -4.12 0.57
C ARG A 144 14.89 -3.13 0.40
N SER A 145 16.10 -3.62 0.09
CA SER A 145 17.26 -2.76 -0.22
C SER A 145 16.96 -1.81 -1.37
N ASP A 146 16.39 -2.31 -2.46
CA ASP A 146 16.09 -1.50 -3.64
C ASP A 146 15.08 -0.38 -3.32
N VAL A 147 14.11 -0.67 -2.45
CA VAL A 147 13.12 0.32 -1.97
C VAL A 147 13.82 1.41 -1.14
N ILE A 148 14.67 1.02 -0.18
CA ILE A 148 15.38 1.97 0.68
C ILE A 148 16.37 2.81 -0.14
N ASP A 149 17.15 2.20 -1.02
CA ASP A 149 18.09 2.89 -1.90
C ASP A 149 17.37 3.89 -2.82
N HIS A 150 16.19 3.52 -3.33
CA HIS A 150 15.35 4.41 -4.12
C HIS A 150 14.88 5.62 -3.30
N LEU A 151 14.37 5.40 -2.09
CA LEU A 151 13.92 6.47 -1.20
C LEU A 151 15.07 7.44 -0.87
N GLN A 152 16.25 6.90 -0.54
CA GLN A 152 17.44 7.71 -0.23
C GLN A 152 17.93 8.49 -1.44
N ARG A 153 18.06 7.84 -2.61
CA ARG A 153 18.51 8.48 -3.85
C ARG A 153 17.63 9.66 -4.26
N HIS A 154 16.34 9.57 -3.99
CA HIS A 154 15.35 10.59 -4.37
C HIS A 154 14.94 11.52 -3.22
N GLY A 155 15.53 11.37 -2.03
CA GLY A 155 15.21 12.21 -0.86
C GLY A 155 13.75 12.11 -0.41
N ILE A 156 13.13 10.94 -0.56
CA ILE A 156 11.70 10.73 -0.25
C ILE A 156 11.58 10.39 1.25
N PRO A 157 10.86 11.19 2.05
CA PRO A 157 10.64 10.87 3.45
C PRO A 157 9.67 9.69 3.62
N PHE A 158 9.85 8.93 4.70
CA PHE A 158 8.97 7.83 5.10
C PHE A 158 9.06 7.64 6.63
N ALA A 159 8.05 6.98 7.20
CA ALA A 159 8.01 6.62 8.62
C ALA A 159 8.74 5.31 8.92
#